data_AF-A0A7X2SXU7-F1
#
_entry.id   AF-A0A7X2SXU7-F1
#
_cell.length_a   1.000
_cell.length_b   1.000
_cell.length_c   1.000
_cell.angle_alpha   90.00
_cell.angle_beta   90.00
_cell.angle_gamma   90.00
#
_symmetry.space_group_name_H-M   'P 1'
#
loop_
_entity.id
_entity.type
_entity.pdbx_description
1 polymer ?
#
loop_
_entity_poly.entity_id
_entity_poly.type
_entity_poly.pdbx_seq_one_letter_code
_entity_poly.pdbx_strand_id
1 'polypeptide(L)'
;SYFRAVDDTFQYGLSARGVAINTFSNGQEEFPDFTAFWFETPKAEDTTFTCYALLDGASVTGAYKFIIHCEEKRVVMEVENHLFARKEIRQIGISPMTSMFSCGTNERRMCNTYHPQIHDSDRLAMWTGKGEWIARPLNNPQRLQFNAYEDENPRGFGLLQLNHDFKDYQDVIGWYDKRPSLWVEPVGKWGKGAINLMEIPTTGETLDNVVCFWQPAEPVKAGSELNFSYKLYWSGLPPVRSGLARVDATRTGIGGFPEGWAPGEHFPETWCRRFAIDFIGGDLQAAAPKGIEPVITVSSGSVKQVEILYVDPLKGYRILFDWYPNSDSTEPVEMRL
;
A
#
# COMPACT_ATOMS: atom_id res chain seq x y z
N SER A 1 3.80 -19.05 -5.50
CA SER A 1 3.35 -18.47 -6.80
C SER A 1 3.69 -16.99 -6.96
N TYR A 2 4.88 -16.55 -6.54
CA TYR A 2 5.29 -15.14 -6.63
C TYR A 2 5.83 -14.79 -8.01
N PHE A 3 5.70 -13.52 -8.38
CA PHE A 3 6.35 -12.94 -9.55
C PHE A 3 6.60 -11.44 -9.34
N ARG A 4 7.56 -10.89 -10.09
CA ARG A 4 7.92 -9.47 -10.08
C ARG A 4 8.00 -8.96 -11.52
N ALA A 5 7.77 -7.67 -11.68
CA ALA A 5 8.11 -6.95 -12.90
C ALA A 5 8.78 -5.62 -12.51
N VAL A 6 9.17 -4.85 -13.53
CA VAL A 6 9.93 -3.61 -13.38
C VAL A 6 9.30 -2.51 -14.22
N ASP A 7 9.76 -1.28 -14.01
CA ASP A 7 9.53 -0.15 -14.91
C ASP A 7 10.81 0.19 -15.71
N ASP A 8 10.90 1.40 -16.28
CA ASP A 8 12.07 1.86 -17.04
C ASP A 8 13.36 2.00 -16.20
N THR A 9 13.29 1.87 -14.89
CA THR A 9 14.48 1.84 -14.02
C THR A 9 15.15 0.46 -13.98
N PHE A 10 14.45 -0.59 -14.44
CA PHE A 10 14.83 -2.00 -14.32
C PHE A 10 15.09 -2.47 -12.89
N GLN A 11 14.62 -1.74 -11.87
CA GLN A 11 14.72 -2.16 -10.47
C GLN A 11 13.54 -3.03 -10.04
N TYR A 12 13.85 -4.10 -9.33
CA TYR A 12 12.85 -4.85 -8.61
C TYR A 12 12.57 -4.21 -7.25
N GLY A 13 11.31 -4.28 -6.83
CA GLY A 13 10.90 -3.96 -5.47
C GLY A 13 9.91 -5.00 -4.98
N LEU A 14 8.67 -4.56 -4.79
CA LEU A 14 7.56 -5.42 -4.40
C LEU A 14 7.28 -6.57 -5.37
N SER A 15 6.50 -7.53 -4.89
CA SER A 15 6.07 -8.72 -5.61
C SER A 15 4.56 -8.81 -5.69
N ALA A 16 4.07 -9.54 -6.69
CA ALA A 16 2.71 -10.03 -6.75
C ALA A 16 2.70 -11.55 -6.55
N ARG A 17 1.53 -12.12 -6.23
CA ARG A 17 1.30 -13.58 -6.24
C ARG A 17 0.05 -13.90 -7.04
N GLY A 18 -0.11 -15.16 -7.46
CA GLY A 18 -1.37 -15.61 -8.05
C GLY A 18 -2.53 -15.48 -7.06
N VAL A 19 -2.38 -16.06 -5.87
CA VAL A 19 -3.39 -16.08 -4.80
C VAL A 19 -2.71 -16.10 -3.43
N ALA A 20 -3.38 -15.55 -2.42
CA ALA A 20 -3.04 -15.69 -1.00
C ALA A 20 -4.06 -16.60 -0.31
N ILE A 21 -3.62 -17.49 0.58
CA ILE A 21 -4.50 -18.44 1.27
C ILE A 21 -4.19 -18.42 2.76
N ASN A 22 -5.19 -18.07 3.57
CA ASN A 22 -5.12 -18.13 5.04
C ASN A 22 -3.99 -17.28 5.68
N THR A 23 -3.55 -16.21 5.00
CA THR A 23 -2.46 -15.30 5.39
C THR A 23 -2.61 -14.69 6.80
N PHE A 24 -3.83 -14.37 7.21
CA PHE A 24 -4.19 -13.90 8.55
C PHE A 24 -5.44 -14.64 9.05
N SER A 25 -5.29 -15.93 9.30
CA SER A 25 -6.35 -16.77 9.87
C SER A 25 -5.82 -17.57 11.07
N ASN A 26 -6.70 -18.23 11.83
CA ASN A 26 -6.31 -19.06 12.99
C ASN A 26 -5.58 -20.38 12.60
N GLY A 27 -4.78 -20.36 11.54
CA GLY A 27 -4.03 -21.51 10.99
C GLY A 27 -2.77 -21.05 10.26
N GLN A 28 -2.05 -22.00 9.66
CA GLN A 28 -0.88 -21.68 8.85
C GLN A 28 -1.30 -21.11 7.49
N GLU A 29 -0.59 -20.07 7.04
CA GLU A 29 -0.68 -19.59 5.66
C GLU A 29 -0.30 -20.74 4.71
N GLU A 30 -1.07 -20.90 3.63
CA GLU A 30 -0.75 -21.82 2.55
C GLU A 30 -0.16 -21.03 1.39
N PHE A 31 0.90 -21.57 0.78
CA PHE A 31 1.59 -20.95 -0.36
C PHE A 31 1.45 -21.81 -1.62
N PRO A 32 0.38 -21.64 -2.42
CA PRO A 32 0.27 -22.31 -3.72
C PRO A 32 1.35 -21.83 -4.69
N ASP A 33 1.77 -22.71 -5.60
CA ASP A 33 2.84 -22.47 -6.57
C ASP A 33 2.37 -22.50 -8.01
N PHE A 34 3.05 -21.73 -8.86
CA PHE A 34 2.92 -21.91 -10.30
C PHE A 34 3.83 -23.06 -10.71
N THR A 35 3.25 -24.19 -11.11
CA THR A 35 3.97 -25.46 -11.32
C THR A 35 4.27 -25.73 -12.78
N ALA A 36 3.57 -25.08 -13.71
CA ALA A 36 3.82 -25.19 -15.14
C ALA A 36 3.46 -23.88 -15.85
N PHE A 37 4.18 -23.60 -16.95
CA PHE A 37 4.03 -22.40 -17.75
C PHE A 37 3.98 -22.75 -19.24
N TRP A 38 3.15 -22.03 -20.01
CA TRP A 38 3.07 -22.14 -21.46
C TRP A 38 3.10 -20.75 -22.07
N PHE A 39 4.09 -20.49 -22.93
CA PHE A 39 4.23 -19.22 -23.62
C PHE A 39 3.73 -19.34 -25.05
N GLU A 40 2.89 -18.40 -25.47
CA GLU A 40 2.67 -18.18 -26.90
C GLU A 40 3.95 -17.56 -27.47
N THR A 41 4.48 -18.09 -28.57
CA THR A 41 5.69 -17.55 -29.18
C THR A 41 5.38 -16.18 -29.80
N PRO A 42 5.94 -15.08 -29.25
CA PRO A 42 5.74 -13.76 -29.84
C PRO A 42 6.55 -13.64 -31.14
N LYS A 43 6.18 -12.70 -32.02
CA LYS A 43 7.03 -12.32 -33.14
C LYS A 43 8.25 -11.54 -32.62
N ALA A 44 9.32 -11.48 -33.43
CA ALA A 44 10.59 -10.87 -33.02
C ALA A 44 10.47 -9.41 -32.54
N GLU A 45 9.53 -8.65 -33.08
CA GLU A 45 9.33 -7.22 -32.76
C GLU A 45 8.17 -6.99 -31.77
N ASP A 46 7.50 -8.05 -31.30
CA ASP A 46 6.37 -7.90 -30.39
C ASP A 46 6.88 -7.53 -28.98
N THR A 47 6.34 -6.46 -28.42
CA THR A 47 6.56 -6.07 -27.01
C THR A 47 5.46 -6.60 -26.09
N THR A 48 4.55 -7.42 -26.62
CA THR A 48 3.48 -8.07 -25.88
C THR A 48 3.57 -9.57 -26.08
N PHE A 49 3.44 -10.34 -25.00
CA PHE A 49 3.40 -11.80 -25.08
C PHE A 49 2.42 -12.40 -24.08
N THR A 50 1.91 -13.58 -24.39
CA THR A 50 0.98 -14.32 -23.54
C THR A 50 1.72 -15.43 -22.80
N CYS A 51 1.50 -15.54 -21.49
CA CYS A 51 1.95 -16.63 -20.66
C CYS A 51 0.75 -17.24 -19.92
N TYR A 52 0.57 -18.55 -20.03
CA TYR A 52 -0.37 -19.30 -19.20
C TYR A 52 0.37 -19.97 -18.06
N ALA A 53 -0.22 -20.01 -16.87
CA ALA A 53 0.38 -20.66 -15.71
C ALA A 53 -0.64 -21.55 -14.99
N LEU A 54 -0.20 -22.75 -14.60
CA LEU A 54 -0.95 -23.65 -13.71
C LEU A 54 -0.57 -23.36 -12.27
N LEU A 55 -1.55 -22.93 -11.47
CA LEU A 55 -1.43 -22.80 -10.03
C LEU A 55 -1.82 -24.13 -9.37
N ASP A 56 -0.96 -24.64 -8.49
CA ASP A 56 -1.25 -25.81 -7.68
C ASP A 56 -0.94 -25.57 -6.20
N GLY A 57 -1.84 -26.03 -5.35
CA GLY A 57 -1.83 -25.83 -3.90
C GLY A 57 -2.67 -26.89 -3.20
N ALA A 58 -2.54 -26.99 -1.88
CA ALA A 58 -3.20 -28.02 -1.10
C ALA A 58 -4.72 -27.79 -1.02
N SER A 59 -5.16 -26.54 -0.96
CA SER A 59 -6.57 -26.13 -0.83
C SER A 59 -7.13 -25.52 -2.11
N VAL A 60 -6.28 -25.08 -3.05
CA VAL A 60 -6.70 -24.44 -4.30
C VAL A 60 -5.84 -24.89 -5.48
N THR A 61 -6.44 -24.98 -6.66
CA THR A 61 -5.71 -25.03 -7.94
C THR A 61 -6.31 -23.98 -8.88
N GLY A 62 -5.63 -23.61 -9.93
CA GLY A 62 -6.18 -22.69 -10.89
C GLY A 62 -5.38 -22.55 -12.17
N ALA A 63 -5.99 -21.96 -13.18
CA ALA A 63 -5.36 -21.59 -14.43
C ALA A 63 -5.30 -20.07 -14.53
N TYR A 64 -4.15 -19.56 -14.96
CA TYR A 64 -3.93 -18.13 -15.17
C TYR A 64 -3.55 -17.90 -16.62
N LYS A 65 -4.05 -16.80 -17.19
CA LYS A 65 -3.58 -16.22 -18.43
C LYS A 65 -3.05 -14.83 -18.11
N PHE A 66 -1.80 -14.59 -18.46
CA PHE A 66 -1.13 -13.29 -18.39
C PHE A 66 -0.91 -12.80 -19.82
N ILE A 67 -1.45 -11.62 -20.15
CA ILE A 67 -1.04 -10.86 -21.33
C ILE A 67 -0.12 -9.76 -20.82
N ILE A 68 1.16 -9.86 -21.17
CA ILE A 68 2.21 -9.01 -20.60
C ILE A 68 2.65 -8.02 -21.66
N HIS A 69 2.40 -6.75 -21.41
CA HIS A 69 2.81 -5.61 -22.23
C HIS A 69 4.08 -5.01 -21.63
N CYS A 70 5.20 -5.17 -22.32
CA CYS A 70 6.45 -4.49 -22.01
C CYS A 70 6.44 -3.13 -22.71
N GLU A 71 5.86 -2.12 -22.06
CA GLU A 71 5.86 -0.76 -22.57
C GLU A 71 7.21 -0.06 -22.31
N GLU A 72 7.47 1.06 -22.99
CA GLU A 72 8.74 1.79 -22.85
C GLU A 72 9.06 2.20 -21.41
N LYS A 73 8.02 2.52 -20.61
CA LYS A 73 8.17 3.08 -19.25
C LYS A 73 7.66 2.19 -18.13
N ARG A 74 7.09 1.03 -18.45
CA ARG A 74 6.39 0.19 -17.48
C ARG A 74 6.06 -1.18 -18.05
N VAL A 75 5.78 -2.12 -17.15
CA VAL A 75 5.13 -3.38 -17.52
C VAL A 75 3.66 -3.34 -17.11
N VAL A 76 2.77 -3.69 -18.02
CA VAL A 76 1.35 -3.90 -17.74
C VAL A 76 1.02 -5.37 -17.94
N MET A 77 0.40 -6.01 -16.96
CA MET A 77 -0.05 -7.40 -17.08
C MET A 77 -1.57 -7.45 -16.98
N GLU A 78 -2.24 -7.88 -18.04
CA GLU A 78 -3.64 -8.29 -17.95
C GLU A 78 -3.69 -9.73 -17.46
N VAL A 79 -4.42 -9.96 -16.37
CA VAL A 79 -4.51 -11.25 -15.70
C VAL A 79 -5.96 -11.71 -15.72
N GLU A 80 -6.17 -12.91 -16.24
CA GLU A 80 -7.42 -13.66 -16.10
C GLU A 80 -7.12 -14.94 -15.33
N ASN A 81 -7.95 -15.28 -14.34
CA ASN A 81 -7.81 -16.51 -13.61
C ASN A 81 -9.12 -17.28 -13.46
N HIS A 82 -8.95 -18.60 -13.34
CA HIS A 82 -9.99 -19.56 -12.95
C HIS A 82 -9.45 -20.37 -11.78
N LEU A 83 -10.03 -20.18 -10.60
CA LEU A 83 -9.62 -20.82 -9.36
C LEU A 83 -10.65 -21.86 -8.93
N PHE A 84 -10.16 -23.02 -8.49
CA PHE A 84 -10.96 -24.15 -8.04
C PHE A 84 -10.54 -24.53 -6.62
N ALA A 85 -11.46 -24.34 -5.67
CA ALA A 85 -11.23 -24.68 -4.28
C ALA A 85 -11.30 -26.20 -4.09
N ARG A 86 -10.19 -26.84 -3.74
CA ARG A 86 -10.13 -28.26 -3.37
C ARG A 86 -10.70 -28.52 -1.97
N LYS A 87 -10.59 -27.52 -1.09
CA LYS A 87 -11.04 -27.55 0.31
C LYS A 87 -11.75 -26.24 0.65
N GLU A 88 -12.38 -26.20 1.82
CA GLU A 88 -12.82 -24.92 2.40
C GLU A 88 -11.61 -24.01 2.63
N ILE A 89 -11.73 -22.75 2.22
CA ILE A 89 -10.72 -21.70 2.40
C ILE A 89 -11.35 -20.57 3.20
N ARG A 90 -10.78 -20.28 4.37
CA ARG A 90 -11.32 -19.26 5.28
C ARG A 90 -10.99 -17.85 4.82
N GLN A 91 -9.80 -17.68 4.25
CA GLN A 91 -9.36 -16.42 3.67
C GLN A 91 -8.67 -16.70 2.34
N ILE A 92 -9.25 -16.16 1.27
CA ILE A 92 -8.64 -16.11 -0.05
C ILE A 92 -8.30 -14.66 -0.38
N GLY A 93 -7.09 -14.45 -0.88
CA GLY A 93 -6.60 -13.15 -1.34
C GLY A 93 -6.42 -13.14 -2.85
N ILE A 94 -7.14 -12.24 -3.51
CA ILE A 94 -7.11 -12.00 -4.95
C ILE A 94 -6.21 -10.82 -5.27
N SER A 95 -5.42 -10.96 -6.34
CA SER A 95 -4.39 -10.02 -6.74
C SER A 95 -3.46 -9.61 -5.56
N PRO A 96 -2.91 -10.56 -4.81
CA PRO A 96 -2.07 -10.27 -3.67
C PRO A 96 -0.77 -9.57 -4.09
N MET A 97 -0.38 -8.60 -3.28
CA MET A 97 0.86 -7.85 -3.35
C MET A 97 1.65 -8.08 -2.06
N THR A 98 2.97 -8.09 -2.16
CA THR A 98 3.87 -8.26 -1.02
C THR A 98 5.02 -7.28 -1.19
N SER A 99 5.25 -6.44 -0.19
CA SER A 99 6.24 -5.37 -0.23
C SER A 99 6.98 -5.30 1.11
N MET A 100 7.92 -4.38 1.22
CA MET A 100 8.72 -4.16 2.40
C MET A 100 8.66 -2.69 2.83
N PHE A 101 8.41 -2.46 4.11
CA PHE A 101 8.55 -1.18 4.78
C PHE A 101 9.30 -1.39 6.10
N SER A 102 10.58 -0.99 6.13
CA SER A 102 11.41 -1.04 7.33
C SER A 102 11.24 0.24 8.13
N CYS A 103 11.39 1.39 7.47
CA CYS A 103 11.18 2.70 8.09
C CYS A 103 11.01 3.82 7.06
N GLY A 104 10.31 4.90 7.43
CA GLY A 104 10.04 6.04 6.57
C GLY A 104 9.72 7.31 7.35
N THR A 105 9.23 8.35 6.66
CA THR A 105 8.95 9.66 7.28
C THR A 105 7.92 9.60 8.41
N ASN A 106 6.96 8.69 8.34
CA ASN A 106 5.90 8.48 9.34
C ASN A 106 6.37 7.67 10.56
N GLU A 107 7.53 7.02 10.51
CA GLU A 107 8.10 6.20 11.59
C GLU A 107 9.61 6.39 11.75
N ARG A 108 10.07 7.64 11.65
CA ARG A 108 11.51 7.99 11.66
C ARG A 108 12.31 7.39 12.82
N ARG A 109 11.68 7.12 13.97
CA ARG A 109 12.33 6.47 15.13
C ARG A 109 12.82 5.04 14.82
N MET A 110 12.18 4.36 13.88
CA MET A 110 12.57 3.02 13.43
C MET A 110 13.77 3.04 12.48
N CYS A 111 14.07 4.19 11.84
CA CYS A 111 15.23 4.36 10.97
C CYS A 111 16.53 4.50 11.78
N ASN A 112 16.97 3.42 12.43
CA ASN A 112 18.27 3.36 13.09
C ASN A 112 19.38 2.93 12.12
N THR A 113 19.49 3.62 10.99
CA THR A 113 20.52 3.42 9.96
C THR A 113 21.00 4.79 9.47
N TYR A 114 22.03 4.81 8.62
CA TYR A 114 22.47 6.07 7.98
C TYR A 114 21.57 6.47 6.79
N HIS A 115 20.70 5.58 6.32
CA HIS A 115 19.71 5.86 5.28
C HIS A 115 18.52 6.60 5.90
N PRO A 116 18.05 7.71 5.30
CA PRO A 116 16.90 8.43 5.84
C PRO A 116 15.59 7.62 5.79
N GLN A 117 15.44 6.73 4.81
CA GLN A 117 14.29 5.86 4.60
C GLN A 117 14.70 4.54 3.95
N ILE A 118 13.95 3.46 4.24
CA ILE A 118 14.18 2.10 3.71
C ILE A 118 12.82 1.43 3.49
N HIS A 119 12.34 1.40 2.25
CA HIS A 119 11.09 0.76 1.86
C HIS A 119 10.95 0.60 0.33
N ASP A 120 10.16 -0.39 -0.06
CA ASP A 120 9.76 -0.66 -1.45
C ASP A 120 8.42 -0.01 -1.80
N SER A 121 7.65 0.37 -0.78
CA SER A 121 6.40 1.10 -0.89
C SER A 121 6.19 1.86 0.42
N ASP A 122 5.62 3.06 0.37
CA ASP A 122 5.35 3.87 1.56
C ASP A 122 3.87 3.94 1.92
N ARG A 123 2.97 3.46 1.04
CA ARG A 123 1.53 3.54 1.23
C ARG A 123 0.76 2.45 0.49
N LEU A 124 -0.38 2.09 1.05
CA LEU A 124 -1.51 1.53 0.31
C LEU A 124 -2.39 2.68 -0.19
N ALA A 125 -2.59 2.76 -1.51
CA ALA A 125 -3.59 3.65 -2.11
C ALA A 125 -4.80 2.85 -2.57
N MET A 126 -5.99 3.40 -2.40
CA MET A 126 -7.25 2.77 -2.79
C MET A 126 -8.15 3.77 -3.48
N TRP A 127 -8.80 3.32 -4.56
CA TRP A 127 -9.88 4.01 -5.23
C TRP A 127 -11.15 3.16 -5.08
N THR A 128 -12.02 3.57 -4.16
CA THR A 128 -13.15 2.74 -3.74
C THR A 128 -14.22 2.67 -4.82
N GLY A 129 -15.12 1.68 -4.72
CA GLY A 129 -16.27 1.56 -5.63
C GLY A 129 -17.16 2.80 -5.62
N LYS A 130 -17.28 3.44 -4.45
CA LYS A 130 -17.99 4.72 -4.26
C LYS A 130 -17.25 5.94 -4.80
N GLY A 131 -15.99 5.79 -5.22
CA GLY A 131 -15.18 6.83 -5.84
C GLY A 131 -14.30 7.63 -4.87
N GLU A 132 -14.23 7.23 -3.60
CA GLU A 132 -13.32 7.83 -2.62
C GLU A 132 -11.87 7.40 -2.91
N TRP A 133 -10.93 8.33 -2.72
CA TRP A 133 -9.50 8.02 -2.71
C TRP A 133 -8.98 7.98 -1.28
N ILE A 134 -8.35 6.87 -0.92
CA ILE A 134 -7.77 6.66 0.41
C ILE A 134 -6.27 6.42 0.24
N ALA A 135 -5.46 7.09 1.07
CA ALA A 135 -4.03 6.83 1.20
C ALA A 135 -3.76 6.38 2.64
N ARG A 136 -3.35 5.13 2.83
CA ARG A 136 -2.93 4.54 4.10
C ARG A 136 -1.40 4.44 4.10
N PRO A 137 -0.66 5.35 4.77
CA PRO A 137 0.79 5.21 4.95
C PRO A 137 1.11 3.87 5.59
N LEU A 138 2.15 3.17 5.14
CA LEU A 138 2.58 1.87 5.70
C LEU A 138 3.42 2.08 6.96
N ASN A 139 3.33 1.12 7.87
CA ASN A 139 4.07 1.10 9.14
C ASN A 139 4.87 -0.20 9.28
N ASN A 140 5.90 -0.16 10.12
CA ASN A 140 6.61 -1.31 10.67
C ASN A 140 6.20 -1.45 12.16
N PRO A 141 5.04 -2.07 12.42
CA PRO A 141 4.45 -2.06 13.75
C PRO A 141 5.24 -2.95 14.73
N GLN A 142 5.09 -2.70 16.03
CA GLN A 142 5.72 -3.55 17.07
C GLN A 142 5.09 -4.94 17.22
N ARG A 143 3.88 -5.11 16.69
CA ARG A 143 3.09 -6.34 16.71
C ARG A 143 2.33 -6.45 15.40
N LEU A 144 2.02 -7.67 14.99
CA LEU A 144 1.28 -7.95 13.76
C LEU A 144 -0.01 -7.13 13.73
N GLN A 145 -0.21 -6.37 12.65
CA GLN A 145 -1.43 -5.62 12.40
C GLN A 145 -2.13 -6.13 11.15
N PHE A 146 -3.46 -6.17 11.21
CA PHE A 146 -4.31 -6.55 10.10
C PHE A 146 -5.47 -5.56 10.02
N ASN A 147 -5.60 -4.89 8.88
CA ASN A 147 -6.62 -3.90 8.60
C ASN A 147 -7.46 -4.38 7.42
N ALA A 148 -8.78 -4.25 7.51
CA ALA A 148 -9.71 -4.62 6.46
C ALA A 148 -10.54 -3.39 6.04
N TYR A 149 -10.43 -3.00 4.78
CA TYR A 149 -11.16 -1.87 4.20
C TYR A 149 -12.32 -2.40 3.36
N GLU A 150 -13.51 -2.44 3.95
CA GLU A 150 -14.73 -2.92 3.28
C GLU A 150 -15.07 -2.06 2.05
N ASP A 151 -15.37 -2.72 0.94
CA ASP A 151 -15.80 -2.07 -0.29
C ASP A 151 -16.70 -2.98 -1.14
N GLU A 152 -17.32 -2.39 -2.16
CA GLU A 152 -18.07 -3.11 -3.17
C GLU A 152 -17.67 -2.61 -4.56
N ASN A 153 -17.06 -3.51 -5.35
CA ASN A 153 -16.50 -3.21 -6.67
C ASN A 153 -15.44 -2.09 -6.65
N PRO A 154 -14.28 -2.30 -5.99
CA PRO A 154 -13.20 -1.31 -5.98
C PRO A 154 -12.77 -0.94 -7.41
N ARG A 155 -12.44 0.33 -7.63
CA ARG A 155 -11.95 0.82 -8.94
C ARG A 155 -10.45 0.59 -9.10
N GLY A 156 -9.73 0.45 -8.00
CA GLY A 156 -8.35 0.00 -7.98
C GLY A 156 -7.70 0.18 -6.61
N PHE A 157 -6.57 -0.48 -6.42
CA PHE A 157 -5.77 -0.37 -5.20
C PHE A 157 -4.33 -0.77 -5.49
N GLY A 158 -3.38 -0.31 -4.68
CA GLY A 158 -1.97 -0.55 -4.96
C GLY A 158 -1.06 -0.21 -3.81
N LEU A 159 0.07 -0.93 -3.72
CA LEU A 159 1.20 -0.54 -2.90
C LEU A 159 2.09 0.39 -3.73
N LEU A 160 2.20 1.64 -3.29
CA LEU A 160 2.85 2.70 -4.06
C LEU A 160 4.16 3.14 -3.43
N GLN A 161 5.11 3.47 -4.29
CA GLN A 161 6.32 4.24 -4.01
C GLN A 161 6.21 5.52 -4.83
N LEU A 162 5.83 6.64 -4.21
CA LEU A 162 5.64 7.90 -4.96
C LEU A 162 6.84 8.84 -4.86
N ASN A 163 7.76 8.58 -3.93
CA ASN A 163 8.98 9.34 -3.75
C ASN A 163 10.14 8.64 -4.47
N HIS A 164 10.69 9.32 -5.48
CA HIS A 164 11.80 8.83 -6.28
C HIS A 164 13.01 9.77 -6.22
N ASP A 165 13.12 10.63 -5.19
CA ASP A 165 14.32 11.44 -4.97
C ASP A 165 15.37 10.60 -4.24
N PHE A 166 16.48 10.32 -4.91
CA PHE A 166 17.63 9.63 -4.32
C PHE A 166 18.04 10.24 -2.96
N LYS A 167 17.89 11.55 -2.77
CA LYS A 167 18.30 12.21 -1.52
C LYS A 167 17.56 11.72 -0.29
N ASP A 168 16.36 11.20 -0.47
CA ASP A 168 15.50 10.72 0.60
C ASP A 168 15.80 9.27 1.03
N TYR A 169 16.67 8.57 0.29
CA TYR A 169 17.06 7.18 0.56
C TYR A 169 18.58 7.03 0.72
N GLN A 170 19.39 7.74 -0.07
CA GLN A 170 20.86 7.71 -0.04
C GLN A 170 21.44 6.29 -0.17
N ASP A 171 20.73 5.37 -0.84
CA ASP A 171 21.14 3.98 -0.97
C ASP A 171 21.56 3.64 -2.41
N VAL A 172 22.86 3.41 -2.59
CA VAL A 172 23.49 3.06 -3.87
C VAL A 172 23.56 1.54 -4.13
N ILE A 173 23.07 0.74 -3.19
CA ILE A 173 22.99 -0.72 -3.29
C ILE A 173 21.52 -1.12 -3.53
N GLY A 174 20.63 -0.67 -2.66
CA GLY A 174 19.21 -1.02 -2.69
C GLY A 174 18.36 -0.21 -3.67
N TRP A 175 18.80 0.99 -4.07
CA TRP A 175 18.14 1.91 -5.01
C TRP A 175 16.61 2.01 -4.79
N TYR A 176 16.20 2.18 -3.54
CA TYR A 176 14.78 2.25 -3.15
C TYR A 176 14.02 3.37 -3.87
N ASP A 177 14.70 4.47 -4.22
CA ASP A 177 14.20 5.58 -5.01
C ASP A 177 13.80 5.18 -6.44
N LYS A 178 14.22 4.02 -6.92
CA LYS A 178 13.94 3.53 -8.27
C LYS A 178 12.95 2.37 -8.28
N ARG A 179 12.51 1.87 -7.13
CA ARG A 179 11.60 0.72 -7.08
C ARG A 179 10.21 1.12 -7.58
N PRO A 180 9.55 0.26 -8.39
CA PRO A 180 8.26 0.60 -8.98
C PRO A 180 7.15 0.60 -7.93
N SER A 181 6.06 1.30 -8.21
CA SER A 181 4.76 1.04 -7.61
C SER A 181 4.07 -0.13 -8.30
N LEU A 182 3.11 -0.77 -7.62
CA LEU A 182 2.17 -1.71 -8.23
C LEU A 182 0.73 -1.26 -8.02
N TRP A 183 -0.02 -1.09 -9.11
CA TRP A 183 -1.44 -0.76 -9.09
C TRP A 183 -2.28 -1.88 -9.71
N VAL A 184 -3.31 -2.31 -9.00
CA VAL A 184 -4.34 -3.25 -9.43
C VAL A 184 -5.54 -2.47 -9.96
N GLU A 185 -5.95 -2.76 -11.20
CA GLU A 185 -7.20 -2.30 -11.79
C GLU A 185 -8.14 -3.50 -12.01
N PRO A 186 -9.16 -3.70 -11.16
CA PRO A 186 -10.17 -4.73 -11.35
C PRO A 186 -10.88 -4.59 -12.70
N VAL A 187 -11.04 -5.70 -13.41
CA VAL A 187 -11.86 -5.78 -14.63
C VAL A 187 -13.19 -6.45 -14.28
N GLY A 188 -14.29 -5.75 -14.56
CA GLY A 188 -15.64 -6.21 -14.21
C GLY A 188 -16.04 -5.85 -12.77
N LYS A 189 -16.92 -6.65 -12.19
CA LYS A 189 -17.49 -6.42 -10.85
C LYS A 189 -17.01 -7.50 -9.88
N TRP A 190 -16.12 -7.12 -8.96
CA TRP A 190 -15.60 -8.02 -7.93
C TRP A 190 -16.56 -8.26 -6.75
N GLY A 191 -17.69 -7.56 -6.71
CA GLY A 191 -18.70 -7.69 -5.67
C GLY A 191 -18.25 -7.11 -4.34
N LYS A 192 -18.87 -7.60 -3.26
CA LYS A 192 -18.57 -7.19 -1.88
C LYS A 192 -17.34 -7.92 -1.35
N GLY A 193 -16.55 -7.21 -0.56
CA GLY A 193 -15.34 -7.75 0.06
C GLY A 193 -14.59 -6.67 0.82
N ALA A 194 -13.31 -6.89 1.00
CA ALA A 194 -12.42 -5.91 1.61
C ALA A 194 -11.04 -5.92 0.94
N ILE A 195 -10.41 -4.76 0.87
CA ILE A 195 -8.98 -4.67 0.64
C ILE A 195 -8.33 -4.87 2.00
N ASN A 196 -7.57 -5.96 2.15
CA ASN A 196 -6.89 -6.28 3.40
C ASN A 196 -5.43 -5.86 3.33
N LEU A 197 -4.92 -5.35 4.44
CA LEU A 197 -3.54 -4.95 4.63
C LEU A 197 -3.01 -5.62 5.90
N MET A 198 -1.94 -6.40 5.76
CA MET A 198 -1.20 -7.00 6.87
C MET A 198 0.18 -6.37 6.96
N GLU A 199 0.54 -5.90 8.15
CA GLU A 199 1.83 -5.29 8.46
C GLU A 199 2.50 -6.13 9.56
N ILE A 200 3.61 -6.79 9.22
CA ILE A 200 4.37 -7.69 10.08
C ILE A 200 5.54 -6.89 10.69
N PRO A 201 5.85 -7.05 11.99
CA PRO A 201 7.05 -6.47 12.58
C PRO A 201 8.31 -7.00 11.88
N THR A 202 9.21 -6.10 11.50
CA THR A 202 10.53 -6.46 10.97
C THR A 202 11.64 -5.63 11.62
N THR A 203 12.85 -6.19 11.65
CA THR A 203 14.06 -5.49 12.11
C THR A 203 15.00 -5.12 10.97
N GLY A 204 14.65 -5.42 9.72
CA GLY A 204 15.49 -5.15 8.55
C GLY A 204 14.76 -5.30 7.22
N GLU A 205 15.46 -5.01 6.14
CA GLU A 205 14.95 -4.91 4.77
C GLU A 205 14.88 -6.23 3.99
N THR A 206 15.44 -7.32 4.51
CA THR A 206 15.61 -8.56 3.74
C THR A 206 14.35 -9.40 3.62
N LEU A 207 13.34 -9.13 4.47
CA LEU A 207 12.07 -9.83 4.49
C LEU A 207 10.94 -8.85 4.19
N ASP A 208 10.12 -9.18 3.20
CA ASP A 208 8.88 -8.47 2.93
C ASP A 208 7.95 -8.60 4.14
N ASN A 209 7.47 -7.48 4.64
CA ASN A 209 6.67 -7.39 5.86
C ASN A 209 5.30 -6.73 5.64
N VAL A 210 4.96 -6.41 4.38
CA VAL A 210 3.68 -5.82 4.00
C VAL A 210 2.98 -6.76 3.03
N VAL A 211 1.73 -7.11 3.30
CA VAL A 211 0.89 -7.92 2.40
C VAL A 211 -0.44 -7.22 2.17
N CYS A 212 -0.85 -7.08 0.91
CA CYS A 212 -2.13 -6.47 0.54
C CYS A 212 -2.87 -7.35 -0.46
N PHE A 213 -4.18 -7.52 -0.32
CA PHE A 213 -5.00 -8.28 -1.28
C PHE A 213 -6.48 -7.91 -1.18
N TRP A 214 -7.25 -8.22 -2.22
CA TRP A 214 -8.71 -8.22 -2.14
C TRP A 214 -9.21 -9.55 -1.58
N GLN A 215 -10.06 -9.50 -0.56
CA GLN A 215 -10.78 -10.66 -0.04
C GLN A 215 -12.28 -10.51 -0.35
N PRO A 216 -12.86 -11.38 -1.19
CA PRO A 216 -14.31 -11.46 -1.34
C PRO A 216 -15.01 -11.75 -0.01
N ALA A 217 -16.19 -11.17 0.20
CA ALA A 217 -16.95 -11.31 1.45
C ALA A 217 -17.48 -12.73 1.67
N GLU A 218 -17.81 -13.43 0.58
CA GLU A 218 -18.38 -14.78 0.65
C GLU A 218 -17.30 -15.83 1.00
N PRO A 219 -17.52 -16.67 2.02
CA PRO A 219 -16.62 -17.76 2.35
C PRO A 219 -16.48 -18.76 1.19
N VAL A 220 -15.26 -19.29 1.00
CA VAL A 220 -14.97 -20.23 -0.08
C VAL A 220 -15.16 -21.67 0.40
N LYS A 221 -16.18 -22.35 -0.13
CA LYS A 221 -16.44 -23.76 0.16
C LYS A 221 -15.63 -24.67 -0.77
N ALA A 222 -15.39 -25.92 -0.36
CA ALA A 222 -14.83 -26.92 -1.26
C ALA A 222 -15.71 -27.09 -2.52
N GLY A 223 -15.08 -27.19 -3.68
CA GLY A 223 -15.74 -27.25 -4.98
C GLY A 223 -16.17 -25.89 -5.55
N SER A 224 -15.92 -24.77 -4.85
CA SER A 224 -16.23 -23.44 -5.39
C SER A 224 -15.31 -23.09 -6.55
N GLU A 225 -15.87 -22.41 -7.53
CA GLU A 225 -15.15 -21.79 -8.64
C GLU A 225 -15.13 -20.28 -8.44
N LEU A 226 -13.96 -19.66 -8.61
CA LEU A 226 -13.81 -18.20 -8.56
C LEU A 226 -13.07 -17.72 -9.80
N ASN A 227 -13.57 -16.67 -10.41
CA ASN A 227 -13.03 -16.12 -11.65
C ASN A 227 -12.81 -14.63 -11.49
N PHE A 228 -11.57 -14.18 -11.63
CA PHE A 228 -11.22 -12.77 -11.54
C PHE A 228 -10.39 -12.35 -12.75
N SER A 229 -10.67 -11.15 -13.22
CA SER A 229 -9.87 -10.46 -14.22
C SER A 229 -9.42 -9.11 -13.67
N TYR A 230 -8.17 -8.73 -13.94
CA TYR A 230 -7.58 -7.47 -13.50
C TYR A 230 -6.35 -7.10 -14.32
N LYS A 231 -5.93 -5.85 -14.24
CA LYS A 231 -4.64 -5.39 -14.74
C LYS A 231 -3.71 -5.06 -13.59
N LEU A 232 -2.44 -5.39 -13.76
CA LEU A 232 -1.34 -5.00 -12.89
C LEU A 232 -0.46 -4.00 -13.63
N TYR A 233 -0.27 -2.82 -13.05
CA TYR A 233 0.61 -1.80 -13.60
C TYR A 233 1.85 -1.67 -12.72
N TRP A 234 3.00 -2.05 -13.26
CA TRP A 234 4.32 -1.95 -12.63
C TRP A 234 5.00 -0.69 -13.18
N SER A 235 4.96 0.39 -12.42
CA SER A 235 5.42 1.71 -12.87
C SER A 235 5.82 2.56 -11.68
N GLY A 236 6.79 3.47 -11.82
CA GLY A 236 7.09 4.44 -10.77
C GLY A 236 5.84 5.16 -10.25
N LEU A 237 4.90 5.52 -11.14
CA LEU A 237 3.64 6.17 -10.75
C LEU A 237 2.42 5.38 -11.24
N PRO A 238 1.33 5.31 -10.46
CA PRO A 238 0.12 4.59 -10.87
C PRO A 238 -0.49 5.20 -12.14
N PRO A 239 -1.19 4.39 -12.96
CA PRO A 239 -1.77 4.82 -14.24
C PRO A 239 -2.93 5.79 -14.07
N VAL A 240 -3.54 5.79 -12.88
CA VAL A 240 -4.66 6.64 -12.50
C VAL A 240 -4.29 7.44 -11.26
N ARG A 241 -4.82 8.67 -11.17
CA ARG A 241 -4.63 9.56 -10.03
C ARG A 241 -5.94 10.29 -9.76
N SER A 242 -6.17 10.63 -8.49
CA SER A 242 -7.24 11.55 -8.14
C SER A 242 -7.03 12.91 -8.80
N GLY A 243 -8.11 13.51 -9.29
CA GLY A 243 -8.12 14.93 -9.66
C GLY A 243 -8.12 15.85 -8.44
N LEU A 244 -8.32 15.31 -7.23
CA LEU A 244 -8.27 16.03 -5.96
C LEU A 244 -6.83 16.13 -5.43
N ALA A 245 -6.69 16.79 -4.29
CA ALA A 245 -5.46 16.75 -3.50
C ALA A 245 -5.08 15.32 -3.11
N ARG A 246 -3.77 15.07 -2.98
CA ARG A 246 -3.22 13.80 -2.48
C ARG A 246 -2.19 14.06 -1.39
N VAL A 247 -2.00 13.07 -0.52
CA VAL A 247 -0.90 13.08 0.45
C VAL A 247 0.43 13.02 -0.32
N ASP A 248 1.31 13.96 -0.06
CA ASP A 248 2.71 13.92 -0.50
C ASP A 248 3.53 13.12 0.50
N ALA A 249 3.52 13.56 1.77
CA ALA A 249 4.28 12.95 2.84
C ALA A 249 3.52 12.98 4.17
N THR A 250 3.72 11.93 4.97
CA THR A 250 3.27 11.86 6.37
C THR A 250 4.50 11.90 7.26
N ARG A 251 4.55 12.86 8.19
CA ARG A 251 5.62 12.97 9.19
C ARG A 251 5.02 12.89 10.57
N THR A 252 5.76 12.27 11.48
CA THR A 252 5.35 12.18 12.88
C THR A 252 6.47 12.58 13.81
N GLY A 253 6.11 13.08 14.98
CA GLY A 253 7.06 13.62 15.94
C GLY A 253 6.51 13.65 17.35
N ILE A 254 7.31 14.15 18.27
CA ILE A 254 6.86 14.42 19.62
C ILE A 254 6.05 15.73 19.57
N GLY A 255 4.85 15.73 20.14
CA GLY A 255 4.00 16.91 20.28
C GLY A 255 4.00 17.47 21.70
N GLY A 256 3.16 18.49 21.93
CA GLY A 256 2.90 19.05 23.25
C GLY A 256 3.77 20.27 23.59
N PHE A 257 4.48 20.78 22.59
CA PHE A 257 5.26 22.01 22.68
C PHE A 257 5.17 22.79 21.36
N PRO A 258 5.40 24.12 21.37
CA PRO A 258 5.56 24.88 20.14
C PRO A 258 6.67 24.30 19.27
N GLU A 259 6.47 24.26 17.94
CA GLU A 259 7.50 23.75 17.04
C GLU A 259 8.85 24.47 17.25
N GLY A 260 9.94 23.71 17.34
CA GLY A 260 11.30 24.23 17.56
C GLY A 260 11.72 24.38 19.02
N TRP A 261 10.84 24.17 19.99
CA TRP A 261 11.21 24.22 21.42
C TRP A 261 11.86 22.91 21.88
N ALA A 262 12.98 23.01 22.61
CA ALA A 262 13.55 21.87 23.30
C ALA A 262 12.72 21.55 24.56
N PRO A 263 12.41 20.28 24.87
CA PRO A 263 11.61 19.91 26.04
C PRO A 263 12.22 20.28 27.42
N GLY A 264 13.43 20.87 27.45
CA GLY A 264 14.29 20.92 28.63
C GLY A 264 13.83 21.80 29.79
N GLU A 265 13.03 22.84 29.54
CA GLU A 265 12.57 23.77 30.60
C GLU A 265 11.06 23.68 30.85
N HIS A 266 10.29 23.10 29.92
CA HIS A 266 8.84 22.99 29.99
C HIS A 266 8.37 21.64 29.42
N PHE A 267 8.59 20.57 30.18
CA PHE A 267 8.02 19.27 29.83
C PHE A 267 6.48 19.35 29.83
N PRO A 268 5.80 18.77 28.81
CA PRO A 268 4.35 18.76 28.81
C PRO A 268 3.83 17.86 29.93
N GLU A 269 2.71 18.25 30.54
CA GLU A 269 2.00 17.39 31.52
C GLU A 269 1.57 16.06 30.91
N THR A 270 1.32 16.05 29.59
CA THR A 270 0.97 14.86 28.82
C THR A 270 1.77 14.84 27.54
N TRP A 271 2.57 13.78 27.36
CA TRP A 271 3.23 13.51 26.08
C TRP A 271 2.20 13.16 25.02
N CYS A 272 2.33 13.75 23.85
CA CYS A 272 1.42 13.52 22.74
C CYS A 272 2.21 13.31 21.44
N ARG A 273 1.51 12.83 20.40
CA ARG A 273 2.12 12.57 19.08
C ARG A 273 1.74 13.68 18.12
N ARG A 274 2.73 14.33 17.53
CA ARG A 274 2.52 15.30 16.44
C ARG A 274 2.45 14.57 15.11
N PHE A 275 1.53 15.01 14.26
CA PHE A 275 1.42 14.62 12.87
C PHE A 275 1.56 15.86 11.98
N ALA A 276 2.29 15.72 10.88
CA ALA A 276 2.45 16.70 9.82
C ALA A 276 2.14 16.02 8.49
N ILE A 277 0.98 16.31 7.91
CA ILE A 277 0.53 15.71 6.65
C ILE A 277 0.59 16.77 5.56
N ASP A 278 1.44 16.53 4.57
CA ASP A 278 1.56 17.39 3.40
C ASP A 278 0.60 16.92 2.31
N PHE A 279 -0.22 17.84 1.79
CA PHE A 279 -1.12 17.62 0.68
C PHE A 279 -0.73 18.48 -0.51
N ILE A 280 -0.72 17.88 -1.70
CA ILE A 280 -0.38 18.54 -2.96
C ILE A 280 -1.40 18.21 -4.06
N GLY A 281 -1.43 19.03 -5.12
CA GLY A 281 -2.30 18.83 -6.28
C GLY A 281 -3.74 19.28 -6.03
N GLY A 282 -4.63 18.92 -6.96
CA GLY A 282 -6.01 19.42 -6.97
C GLY A 282 -6.07 20.95 -6.98
N ASP A 283 -7.10 21.50 -6.32
CA ASP A 283 -7.36 22.94 -6.27
C ASP A 283 -6.66 23.66 -5.09
N LEU A 284 -5.69 23.02 -4.41
CA LEU A 284 -5.10 23.57 -3.18
C LEU A 284 -4.45 24.94 -3.37
N GLN A 285 -3.72 25.15 -4.47
CA GLN A 285 -3.12 26.45 -4.77
C GLN A 285 -4.19 27.54 -5.00
N ALA A 286 -5.31 27.19 -5.65
CA ALA A 286 -6.42 28.11 -5.87
C ALA A 286 -7.24 28.35 -4.58
N ALA A 287 -7.24 27.40 -3.65
CA ALA A 287 -7.86 27.51 -2.34
C ALA A 287 -7.03 28.36 -1.36
N ALA A 288 -5.74 28.57 -1.61
CA ALA A 288 -4.82 29.34 -0.74
C ALA A 288 -5.41 30.66 -0.19
N PRO A 289 -6.06 31.52 -1.00
CA PRO A 289 -6.64 32.77 -0.51
C PRO A 289 -7.91 32.59 0.34
N LYS A 290 -8.60 31.45 0.21
CA LYS A 290 -9.85 31.14 0.91
C LYS A 290 -9.63 30.31 2.17
N GLY A 291 -8.53 29.56 2.24
CA GLY A 291 -8.29 28.56 3.27
C GLY A 291 -8.97 27.23 2.97
N ILE A 292 -8.64 26.23 3.78
CA ILE A 292 -9.23 24.88 3.78
C ILE A 292 -9.59 24.50 5.21
N GLU A 293 -10.44 23.49 5.38
CA GLU A 293 -10.80 22.94 6.69
C GLU A 293 -10.50 21.43 6.71
N PRO A 294 -9.55 20.97 7.54
CA PRO A 294 -9.28 19.55 7.72
C PRO A 294 -10.35 18.90 8.59
N VAL A 295 -10.84 17.72 8.18
CA VAL A 295 -11.80 16.93 8.98
C VAL A 295 -11.08 15.73 9.59
N ILE A 296 -10.64 15.89 10.85
CA ILE A 296 -9.86 14.85 11.53
C ILE A 296 -10.77 14.05 12.47
N THR A 297 -10.80 12.73 12.29
CA THR A 297 -11.49 11.78 13.17
C THR A 297 -10.50 10.82 13.79
N VAL A 298 -10.67 10.52 15.09
CA VAL A 298 -9.82 9.57 15.83
C VAL A 298 -10.68 8.58 16.61
N SER A 299 -10.26 7.31 16.67
CA SER A 299 -10.99 6.26 17.41
C SER A 299 -10.84 6.38 18.93
N SER A 300 -9.74 6.96 19.40
CA SER A 300 -9.45 7.22 20.81
C SER A 300 -8.51 8.41 20.97
N GLY A 301 -8.49 9.03 22.15
CA GLY A 301 -7.74 10.25 22.42
C GLY A 301 -8.45 11.51 21.93
N SER A 302 -7.70 12.60 21.79
CA SER A 302 -8.22 13.88 21.29
C SER A 302 -7.20 14.58 20.40
N VAL A 303 -7.69 15.31 19.39
CA VAL A 303 -6.87 16.11 18.49
C VAL A 303 -6.89 17.56 18.97
N LYS A 304 -5.70 18.16 19.09
CA LYS A 304 -5.52 19.55 19.49
C LYS A 304 -4.44 20.20 18.61
N GLN A 305 -4.28 21.52 18.75
CA GLN A 305 -3.23 22.28 18.08
C GLN A 305 -3.20 22.06 16.56
N VAL A 306 -4.39 22.13 15.94
CA VAL A 306 -4.51 22.00 14.50
C VAL A 306 -3.99 23.29 13.85
N GLU A 307 -2.93 23.17 13.06
CA GLU A 307 -2.39 24.27 12.25
C GLU A 307 -2.50 23.92 10.77
N ILE A 308 -2.98 24.87 9.98
CA ILE A 308 -3.24 24.72 8.55
C ILE A 308 -2.29 25.68 7.83
N LEU A 309 -1.19 25.13 7.32
CA LEU A 309 -0.11 25.92 6.75
C LEU A 309 -0.10 25.76 5.24
N TYR A 310 -0.29 26.84 4.49
CA TYR A 310 0.05 26.82 3.07
C TYR A 310 1.58 26.88 2.93
N VAL A 311 2.17 25.87 2.28
CA VAL A 311 3.61 25.74 2.12
C VAL A 311 3.95 26.03 0.67
N ASP A 312 4.41 27.27 0.40
CA ASP A 312 4.67 27.76 -0.96
C ASP A 312 5.63 26.84 -1.77
N PRO A 313 6.75 26.33 -1.21
CA PRO A 313 7.60 25.36 -1.92
C PRO A 313 6.89 24.07 -2.35
N LEU A 314 5.87 23.62 -1.61
CA LEU A 314 5.07 22.44 -1.95
C LEU A 314 3.91 22.76 -2.90
N LYS A 315 3.56 24.05 -3.06
CA LYS A 315 2.31 24.51 -3.68
C LYS A 315 1.10 23.77 -3.12
N GLY A 316 1.09 23.59 -1.81
CA GLY A 316 0.19 22.68 -1.10
C GLY A 316 0.02 23.07 0.36
N TYR A 317 -0.69 22.25 1.11
CA TYR A 317 -0.96 22.49 2.53
C TYR A 317 -0.28 21.45 3.41
N ARG A 318 0.28 21.90 4.51
CA ARG A 318 0.67 21.07 5.65
C ARG A 318 -0.40 21.19 6.72
N ILE A 319 -1.02 20.07 7.09
CA ILE A 319 -1.90 19.97 8.24
C ILE A 319 -1.09 19.40 9.40
N LEU A 320 -0.86 20.24 10.41
CA LEU A 320 -0.22 19.87 11.66
C LEU A 320 -1.30 19.64 12.72
N PHE A 321 -1.15 18.61 13.52
CA PHE A 321 -1.99 18.42 14.70
C PHE A 321 -1.31 17.51 15.73
N ASP A 322 -1.68 17.69 16.99
CA ASP A 322 -1.22 16.87 18.10
C ASP A 322 -2.35 15.95 18.56
N TRP A 323 -2.07 14.64 18.56
CA TRP A 323 -2.93 13.63 19.14
C TRP A 323 -2.53 13.35 20.59
N TYR A 324 -3.44 13.63 21.51
CA TYR A 324 -3.30 13.39 22.94
C TYR A 324 -3.96 12.07 23.34
N PRO A 325 -3.24 11.17 24.03
CA PRO A 325 -3.85 9.99 24.62
C PRO A 325 -4.84 10.40 25.72
N ASN A 326 -5.89 9.60 25.91
CA ASN A 326 -6.88 9.76 26.97
C ASN A 326 -6.81 8.61 28.01
N SER A 327 -5.88 7.68 27.85
CA SER A 327 -5.64 6.53 28.73
C SER A 327 -4.26 5.93 28.47
N ASP A 328 -3.80 5.05 29.35
CA ASP A 328 -2.56 4.24 29.18
C ASP A 328 -2.77 3.01 28.28
N SER A 329 -3.90 2.94 27.56
CA SER A 329 -4.18 1.83 26.65
C SER A 329 -3.09 1.73 25.58
N THR A 330 -2.70 0.50 25.27
CA THR A 330 -1.74 0.22 24.19
C THR A 330 -2.43 -0.23 22.91
N GLU A 331 -3.75 -0.28 22.89
CA GLU A 331 -4.53 -0.65 21.71
C GLU A 331 -4.29 0.32 20.54
N PRO A 332 -4.35 -0.16 19.29
CA PRO A 332 -4.18 0.70 18.13
C PRO A 332 -5.17 1.88 18.11
N VAL A 333 -4.69 3.02 17.61
CA VAL A 333 -5.51 4.21 17.39
C VAL A 333 -5.61 4.46 15.91
N GLU A 334 -6.84 4.54 15.42
CA GLU A 334 -7.13 4.82 14.02
C GLU A 334 -7.45 6.30 13.87
N MET A 335 -6.89 6.90 12.82
CA MET A 335 -7.11 8.30 12.49
C MET A 335 -7.43 8.43 11.00
N ARG A 336 -8.33 9.34 10.66
CA ARG A 336 -8.63 9.73 9.28
C ARG A 336 -8.67 11.24 9.19
N LEU A 337 -8.10 11.78 8.13
CA LEU A 337 -8.03 13.20 7.78
C LEU A 337 -8.57 13.38 6.36
#